data_AF-A0A3N5LF37-F1
#
_entry.id   AF-A0A3N5LF37-F1
#
_cell.length_a   1.000
_cell.length_b   1.000
_cell.length_c   1.000
_cell.angle_alpha   90.00
_cell.angle_beta   90.00
_cell.angle_gamma   90.00
#
_symmetry.space_group_name_H-M   'P 1'
#
loop_
_entity.id
_entity.type
_entity.pdbx_description
1 polymer ?
#
loop_
_entity_poly.entity_id
_entity_poly.type
_entity_poly.pdbx_seq_one_letter_code
_entity_poly.pdbx_strand_id
1 'polypeptide(L)'
;MDDKTLNTLEYHKVLARLADYTAFAGSADKARALRPVTDLDEARRLQAETSEAVRLLSTRHDLTIGGVRDVRGPVDLANHGGVLTPTDLLDVKSTLIAARNLARTFERLKDQFPQLTAIVSQLPPPLGLVDAISRAISDRGEILDSASDKLAQIRHDMRISHDRLLTKLQRMISDQRNSPYLQEALITQRDGRYVIPLRSEFKGRIKAIVHDQSASGATLFVEPIGVVELNNQHREMKL
;
A
#
# COMPACT_ATOMS: atom_id res chain seq x y z
N MET A 1 37.44 23.64 -11.88
CA MET A 1 36.99 24.56 -12.95
C MET A 1 35.94 25.47 -12.34
N ASP A 2 35.96 26.77 -12.63
CA ASP A 2 35.03 27.75 -12.06
C ASP A 2 33.68 27.76 -12.79
N ASP A 3 32.63 28.22 -12.10
CA ASP A 3 31.25 28.19 -12.63
C ASP A 3 31.07 29.06 -13.88
N LYS A 4 31.86 30.13 -14.03
CA LYS A 4 31.83 30.98 -15.24
C LYS A 4 32.23 30.17 -16.46
N THR A 5 33.31 29.40 -16.38
CA THR A 5 33.77 28.53 -17.48
C THR A 5 32.75 27.44 -17.80
N LEU A 6 32.17 26.79 -16.78
CA LEU A 6 31.14 25.76 -16.99
C LEU A 6 29.89 26.32 -17.68
N ASN A 7 29.51 27.55 -17.37
CA ASN A 7 28.40 28.23 -18.05
C ASN A 7 28.74 28.59 -19.49
N THR A 8 29.94 29.12 -19.76
CA THR A 8 30.39 29.45 -21.12
C THR A 8 30.49 28.21 -22.02
N LEU A 9 30.91 27.06 -21.46
CA LEU A 9 30.96 25.78 -22.18
C LEU A 9 29.59 25.09 -22.27
N GLU A 10 28.53 25.73 -21.76
CA GLU A 10 27.17 25.19 -21.73
C GLU A 10 27.06 23.80 -21.08
N TYR A 11 27.92 23.51 -20.10
CA TYR A 11 28.04 22.19 -19.50
C TYR A 11 26.72 21.70 -18.89
N HIS A 12 25.93 22.62 -18.32
CA HIS A 12 24.60 22.36 -17.80
C HIS A 12 23.64 21.75 -18.84
N LYS A 13 23.77 22.10 -20.13
CA LYS A 13 22.96 21.50 -21.22
C LYS A 13 23.34 20.05 -21.47
N VAL A 14 24.64 19.73 -21.39
CA VAL A 14 25.14 18.35 -21.50
C VAL A 14 24.59 17.50 -20.35
N LEU A 15 24.63 18.04 -19.13
CA LEU A 15 24.08 17.36 -17.95
C LEU A 15 22.57 17.19 -18.02
N ALA A 16 21.83 18.19 -18.53
CA ALA A 16 20.40 18.09 -18.75
C ALA A 16 20.07 16.97 -19.73
N ARG A 17 20.77 16.92 -20.87
CA ARG A 17 20.60 15.84 -21.85
C ARG A 17 20.94 14.47 -21.27
N LEU A 18 21.98 14.36 -20.44
CA LEU A 18 22.31 13.12 -19.74
C LEU A 18 21.19 12.70 -18.78
N ALA A 19 20.64 13.64 -18.01
CA ALA A 19 19.56 13.39 -17.06
C ALA A 19 18.30 12.82 -17.76
N ASP A 20 18.01 13.27 -18.99
CA ASP A 20 16.87 12.78 -19.78
C ASP A 20 16.99 11.30 -20.19
N TYR A 21 18.22 10.74 -20.21
CA TYR A 21 18.46 9.31 -20.45
C TYR A 21 18.41 8.46 -19.17
N THR A 22 18.20 9.06 -18.00
CA THR A 22 18.14 8.30 -16.74
C THR A 22 16.75 7.73 -16.49
N ALA A 23 16.69 6.51 -15.94
CA ALA A 23 15.43 5.81 -15.66
C ALA A 23 14.85 6.11 -14.26
N PHE A 24 15.51 6.94 -13.45
CA PHE A 24 15.18 7.16 -12.05
C PHE A 24 15.47 8.61 -11.62
N ALA A 25 14.58 9.21 -10.83
CA ALA A 25 14.70 10.60 -10.38
C ALA A 25 16.03 10.87 -9.64
N GLY A 26 16.44 9.98 -8.73
CA GLY A 26 17.73 10.12 -8.04
C GLY A 26 18.94 10.00 -8.97
N SER A 27 18.82 9.28 -10.10
CA SER A 27 19.86 9.22 -11.12
C SER A 27 19.92 10.53 -11.93
N ALA A 28 18.76 11.13 -12.23
CA ALA A 28 18.69 12.43 -12.88
C ALA A 28 19.33 13.52 -12.02
N ASP A 29 19.08 13.50 -10.70
CA ASP A 29 19.71 14.42 -9.75
C ASP A 29 21.23 14.25 -9.74
N LYS A 30 21.73 13.02 -9.67
CA LYS A 30 23.17 12.71 -9.75
C LYS A 30 23.79 13.21 -11.06
N ALA A 31 23.12 12.99 -12.19
CA ALA A 31 23.58 13.46 -13.49
C ALA A 31 23.71 14.99 -13.53
N ARG A 32 22.71 15.73 -13.02
CA ARG A 32 22.74 17.21 -12.95
C ARG A 32 23.79 17.75 -11.97
N ALA A 33 24.13 16.97 -10.95
CA ALA A 33 25.12 17.35 -9.94
C ALA A 33 26.57 17.09 -10.37
N LEU A 34 26.82 16.44 -11.51
CA LEU A 34 28.17 16.12 -11.96
C LEU A 34 29.04 17.39 -12.12
N ARG A 35 30.32 17.24 -11.79
CA ARG A 35 31.35 18.26 -11.95
C ARG A 35 32.63 17.61 -12.50
N PRO A 36 33.43 18.34 -13.30
CA PRO A 36 34.73 17.85 -13.72
C PRO A 36 35.64 17.61 -12.51
N VAL A 37 36.25 16.43 -12.46
CA VAL A 37 37.24 16.06 -11.44
C VAL A 37 38.64 16.52 -11.88
N THR A 38 39.47 16.91 -10.92
CA THR A 38 40.86 17.35 -11.18
C THR A 38 41.90 16.29 -10.80
N ASP A 39 41.50 15.26 -10.06
CA ASP A 39 42.35 14.13 -9.72
C ASP A 39 42.35 13.09 -10.85
N LEU A 40 43.56 12.66 -11.24
CA LEU A 40 43.74 11.74 -12.36
C LEU A 40 43.24 10.33 -12.03
N ASP A 41 43.46 9.88 -10.79
CA ASP A 41 43.07 8.53 -10.38
C ASP A 41 41.54 8.43 -10.22
N GLU A 42 40.90 9.49 -9.71
CA GLU A 42 39.44 9.64 -9.75
C GLU A 42 38.89 9.65 -11.18
N ALA A 43 39.49 10.43 -12.09
CA ALA A 43 39.08 10.46 -13.49
C ALA A 43 39.16 9.07 -14.15
N ARG A 44 40.25 8.33 -13.90
CA ARG A 44 40.44 6.96 -14.43
C ARG A 44 39.40 5.99 -13.87
N ARG A 45 39.09 6.07 -12.58
CA ARG A 45 38.04 5.25 -11.95
C ARG A 45 36.66 5.51 -12.57
N LEU A 46 36.27 6.78 -12.71
CA LEU A 46 34.98 7.15 -13.32
C LEU A 46 34.88 6.70 -14.79
N GLN A 47 35.97 6.81 -15.55
CA GLN A 47 36.03 6.30 -16.93
C GLN A 47 35.94 4.77 -16.99
N ALA A 48 36.56 4.05 -16.06
CA ALA A 48 36.45 2.60 -15.95
C ALA A 48 35.01 2.17 -15.64
N GLU A 49 34.37 2.79 -14.64
CA GLU A 49 32.95 2.57 -14.31
C GLU A 49 32.04 2.80 -15.53
N THR A 50 32.25 3.91 -16.25
CA THR A 50 31.48 4.23 -17.46
C THR A 50 31.69 3.19 -18.56
N SER A 51 32.94 2.75 -18.77
CA SER A 51 33.27 1.73 -19.77
C SER A 51 32.61 0.38 -19.46
N GLU A 52 32.56 0.00 -18.18
CA GLU A 52 31.82 -1.18 -17.73
C GLU A 52 30.32 -1.03 -17.95
N ALA A 53 29.74 0.13 -17.63
CA ALA A 53 28.32 0.39 -17.81
C ALA A 53 27.90 0.31 -19.29
N VAL A 54 28.69 0.87 -20.20
CA VAL A 54 28.45 0.76 -21.65
C VAL A 54 28.51 -0.70 -22.11
N ARG A 55 29.52 -1.46 -21.66
CA ARG A 55 29.62 -2.90 -21.97
C ARG A 55 28.44 -3.70 -21.41
N LEU A 56 27.97 -3.36 -20.21
CA LEU A 56 26.83 -4.01 -19.59
C LEU A 56 25.57 -3.79 -20.43
N LEU A 57 25.32 -2.55 -20.86
CA LEU A 57 24.17 -2.20 -21.70
C LEU A 57 24.19 -2.91 -23.06
N SER A 58 25.37 -3.18 -23.62
CA SER A 58 25.51 -3.89 -24.90
C SER A 58 25.46 -5.41 -24.79
N THR A 59 25.76 -5.99 -23.63
CA THR A 59 25.84 -7.44 -23.43
C THR A 59 24.66 -8.02 -22.65
N ARG A 60 23.96 -7.20 -21.85
CA ARG A 60 22.90 -7.60 -20.92
C ARG A 60 21.71 -6.66 -20.99
N HIS A 61 20.98 -6.73 -22.10
CA HIS A 61 19.76 -5.93 -22.32
C HIS A 61 18.61 -6.28 -21.36
N ASP A 62 18.69 -7.44 -20.69
CA ASP A 62 17.72 -7.92 -19.70
C ASP A 62 17.90 -7.27 -18.32
N LEU A 63 19.07 -6.67 -18.04
CA LEU A 63 19.35 -6.12 -16.73
C LEU A 63 18.64 -4.78 -16.54
N THR A 64 17.80 -4.72 -15.52
CA THR A 64 17.04 -3.52 -15.15
C THR A 64 17.05 -3.34 -13.63
N ILE A 65 16.95 -2.08 -13.20
CA ILE A 65 16.69 -1.70 -11.81
C ILE A 65 15.17 -1.63 -11.51
N GLY A 66 14.35 -2.29 -12.35
CA GLY A 66 12.89 -2.17 -12.36
C GLY A 66 12.22 -2.32 -10.99
N GLY A 67 11.17 -1.51 -10.77
CA GLY A 67 10.41 -1.48 -9.52
C GLY A 67 10.98 -0.55 -8.45
N VAL A 68 12.14 0.09 -8.68
CA VAL A 68 12.68 1.13 -7.78
C VAL A 68 11.80 2.38 -7.80
N ARG A 69 11.58 2.95 -6.61
CA ARG A 69 10.81 4.16 -6.36
C ARG A 69 11.66 5.13 -5.54
N ASP A 70 11.35 6.42 -5.64
CA ASP A 70 12.08 7.42 -4.87
C ASP A 70 11.54 7.45 -3.44
N VAL A 71 12.20 6.69 -2.57
CA VAL A 71 11.80 6.54 -1.17
C VAL A 71 12.52 7.50 -0.23
N ARG A 72 13.30 8.46 -0.75
CA ARG A 72 14.05 9.42 0.10
C ARG A 72 13.11 10.20 1.03
N GLY A 73 12.02 10.74 0.49
CA GLY A 73 11.01 11.47 1.26
C GLY A 73 10.34 10.60 2.34
N PRO A 74 9.74 9.45 1.99
CA PRO A 74 9.19 8.52 2.97
C PRO A 74 10.19 8.08 4.04
N VAL A 75 11.44 7.76 3.67
CA VAL A 75 12.46 7.35 4.63
C VAL A 75 12.81 8.49 5.60
N ASP A 76 12.93 9.73 5.09
CA ASP A 76 13.16 10.90 5.94
C ASP A 76 12.00 11.16 6.91
N LEU A 77 10.75 11.07 6.42
CA LEU A 77 9.56 11.18 7.25
C LEU A 77 9.55 10.15 8.38
N ALA A 78 9.82 8.88 8.06
CA ALA A 78 9.89 7.79 9.04
C ALA A 78 11.02 8.00 10.06
N ASN A 79 12.17 8.52 9.62
CA ASN A 79 13.29 8.85 10.51
C ASN A 79 12.94 9.93 11.54
N HIS A 80 12.01 10.82 11.21
CA HIS A 80 11.46 11.83 12.11
C HIS A 80 10.21 11.35 12.89
N GLY A 81 9.92 10.04 12.88
CA GLY A 81 8.78 9.44 13.59
C GLY A 81 7.43 9.64 12.90
N GLY A 82 7.42 10.08 11.65
CA GLY A 82 6.21 10.18 10.84
C GLY A 82 5.65 8.82 10.44
N VAL A 83 4.34 8.76 10.21
CA VAL A 83 3.64 7.55 9.79
C VAL A 83 3.60 7.49 8.28
N LEU A 84 4.06 6.36 7.72
CA LEU A 84 4.02 6.10 6.29
C LEU A 84 2.68 5.52 5.85
N THR A 85 2.27 5.85 4.63
CA THR A 85 1.10 5.24 4.03
C THR A 85 1.40 3.81 3.57
N PRO A 86 0.38 2.96 3.34
CA PRO A 86 0.60 1.64 2.76
C PRO A 86 1.32 1.68 1.41
N THR A 87 1.03 2.68 0.57
CA THR A 87 1.68 2.88 -0.72
C THR A 87 3.16 3.20 -0.55
N ASP A 88 3.52 4.08 0.38
CA ASP A 88 4.93 4.39 0.68
C ASP A 88 5.71 3.14 1.10
N LEU A 89 5.11 2.30 1.94
CA LEU A 89 5.71 1.04 2.38
C LEU A 89 5.85 0.04 1.23
N LEU A 90 4.89 -0.01 0.31
CA LEU A 90 5.00 -0.85 -0.88
C LEU A 90 6.13 -0.37 -1.82
N ASP A 91 6.32 0.93 -1.95
CA ASP A 91 7.43 1.53 -2.72
C ASP A 91 8.80 1.26 -2.07
N VAL A 92 8.86 1.26 -0.73
CA VAL A 92 10.05 0.80 0.03
C VAL A 92 10.30 -0.69 -0.23
N LYS A 93 9.28 -1.54 -0.12
CA LYS A 93 9.37 -2.98 -0.40
C LYS A 93 9.90 -3.25 -1.81
N SER A 94 9.34 -2.59 -2.83
CA SER A 94 9.75 -2.81 -4.22
C SER A 94 11.20 -2.39 -4.47
N THR A 95 11.62 -1.26 -3.87
CA THR A 95 13.00 -0.75 -3.96
C THR A 95 14.00 -1.70 -3.29
N LEU A 96 13.66 -2.24 -2.11
CA LEU A 96 14.51 -3.22 -1.42
C LEU A 96 14.61 -4.55 -2.17
N ILE A 97 13.52 -5.01 -2.79
CA ILE A 97 13.54 -6.21 -3.65
C ILE A 97 14.45 -6.00 -4.85
N ALA A 98 14.34 -4.84 -5.52
CA ALA A 98 15.18 -4.50 -6.66
C ALA A 98 16.66 -4.45 -6.26
N ALA A 99 16.99 -3.81 -5.13
CA ALA A 99 18.35 -3.76 -4.59
C ALA A 99 18.92 -5.17 -4.33
N ARG A 100 18.14 -6.05 -3.68
CA ARG A 100 18.53 -7.45 -3.44
C ARG A 100 18.77 -8.21 -4.75
N ASN A 101 17.88 -8.06 -5.73
CA ASN A 101 18.01 -8.75 -7.02
C ASN A 101 19.25 -8.26 -7.79
N LEU A 102 19.53 -6.97 -7.72
CA LEU A 102 20.72 -6.36 -8.31
C LEU A 102 21.99 -6.92 -7.66
N ALA A 103 22.06 -6.93 -6.32
CA ALA A 103 23.18 -7.51 -5.58
C ALA A 103 23.47 -8.96 -5.97
N ARG A 104 22.43 -9.81 -6.01
CA ARG A 104 22.56 -11.22 -6.43
C ARG A 104 23.01 -11.37 -7.89
N THR A 105 22.62 -10.45 -8.75
CA THR A 105 23.03 -10.47 -10.16
C THR A 105 24.50 -10.12 -10.30
N PHE A 106 24.94 -9.05 -9.63
CA PHE A 106 26.32 -8.60 -9.68
C PHE A 106 27.30 -9.54 -8.98
N GLU A 107 26.86 -10.34 -8.01
CA GLU A 107 27.66 -11.42 -7.43
C GLU A 107 28.13 -12.43 -8.50
N ARG A 108 27.26 -12.75 -9.48
CA ARG A 108 27.57 -13.66 -10.60
C ARG A 108 28.37 -13.00 -11.72
N LEU A 109 28.43 -11.66 -11.71
CA LEU A 109 29.04 -10.84 -12.75
C LEU A 109 30.32 -10.14 -12.27
N LYS A 110 30.77 -10.45 -11.05
CA LYS A 110 31.88 -9.77 -10.38
C LYS A 110 33.16 -9.70 -11.20
N ASP A 111 33.55 -10.80 -11.84
CA ASP A 111 34.77 -10.85 -12.64
C ASP A 111 34.64 -10.08 -13.96
N GLN A 112 33.41 -9.97 -14.48
CA GLN A 112 33.12 -9.28 -15.73
C GLN A 112 32.89 -7.78 -15.52
N PHE A 113 32.42 -7.34 -14.35
CA PHE A 113 32.09 -5.95 -14.05
C PHE A 113 32.52 -5.57 -12.62
N PRO A 114 33.83 -5.61 -12.30
CA PRO A 114 34.32 -5.38 -10.95
C PRO A 114 34.01 -3.98 -10.40
N GLN A 115 34.06 -2.92 -11.23
CA GLN A 115 33.77 -1.56 -10.77
C GLN A 115 32.29 -1.41 -10.42
N LEU A 116 31.39 -1.88 -11.30
CA LEU A 116 29.96 -1.83 -11.00
C LEU A 116 29.58 -2.72 -9.82
N THR A 117 30.26 -3.86 -9.64
CA THR A 117 30.06 -4.73 -8.48
C THR A 117 30.45 -4.02 -7.18
N ALA A 118 31.51 -3.19 -7.18
CA ALA A 118 31.91 -2.40 -6.03
C ALA A 118 30.90 -1.30 -5.65
N ILE A 119 30.10 -0.82 -6.61
CA ILE A 119 28.98 0.10 -6.34
C ILE A 119 27.83 -0.68 -5.68
N VAL A 120 27.46 -1.82 -6.26
CA VAL A 120 26.32 -2.63 -5.82
C VAL A 120 26.56 -3.30 -4.46
N SER A 121 27.81 -3.63 -4.12
CA SER A 121 28.18 -4.22 -2.83
C SER A 121 27.92 -3.30 -1.63
N GLN A 122 27.70 -2.00 -1.87
CA GLN A 122 27.33 -1.03 -0.83
C GLN A 122 25.84 -1.09 -0.48
N LEU A 123 25.02 -1.78 -1.27
CA LEU A 123 23.60 -1.95 -0.97
C LEU A 123 23.43 -2.87 0.25
N PRO A 124 22.70 -2.44 1.28
CA PRO A 124 22.51 -3.26 2.47
C PRO A 124 21.65 -4.50 2.19
N PRO A 125 21.94 -5.64 2.84
CA PRO A 125 21.05 -6.80 2.76
C PRO A 125 19.70 -6.47 3.40
N PRO A 126 18.57 -6.96 2.85
CA PRO A 126 17.26 -6.64 3.41
C PRO A 126 17.07 -7.29 4.79
N LEU A 127 16.83 -6.44 5.79
CA LEU A 127 16.73 -6.78 7.22
C LEU A 127 15.38 -7.41 7.62
N GLY A 128 14.75 -8.19 6.74
CA GLY A 128 13.40 -8.74 6.97
C GLY A 128 12.25 -7.71 6.80
N LEU A 129 12.57 -6.46 6.45
CA LEU A 129 11.55 -5.41 6.25
C LEU A 129 10.59 -5.75 5.09
N VAL A 130 11.10 -6.39 4.03
CA VAL A 130 10.26 -6.89 2.92
C VAL A 130 9.20 -7.87 3.41
N ASP A 131 9.57 -8.76 4.32
CA ASP A 131 8.67 -9.78 4.86
C ASP A 131 7.68 -9.16 5.86
N ALA A 132 8.16 -8.22 6.69
CA ALA A 132 7.31 -7.46 7.59
C ALA A 132 6.21 -6.68 6.84
N ILE A 133 6.59 -5.97 5.76
CA ILE A 133 5.64 -5.26 4.90
C ILE A 133 4.68 -6.24 4.23
N SER A 134 5.18 -7.36 3.70
CA SER A 134 4.34 -8.36 3.01
C SER A 134 3.36 -9.07 3.96
N ARG A 135 3.71 -9.21 5.23
CA ARG A 135 2.81 -9.74 6.26
C ARG A 135 1.72 -8.74 6.63
N ALA A 136 2.01 -7.44 6.59
CA ALA A 136 1.08 -6.41 7.03
C ALA A 136 0.20 -5.83 5.90
N ILE A 137 0.71 -5.77 4.67
CA ILE A 137 0.11 -5.01 3.58
C ILE A 137 0.01 -5.91 2.34
N SER A 138 -1.17 -5.93 1.73
CA SER A 138 -1.42 -6.61 0.46
C SER A 138 -0.78 -5.85 -0.71
N ASP A 139 -0.61 -6.50 -1.87
CA ASP A 139 -0.09 -5.82 -3.06
C ASP A 139 -1.01 -4.69 -3.58
N ARG A 140 -2.25 -4.60 -3.08
CA ARG A 140 -3.20 -3.51 -3.38
C ARG A 140 -3.13 -2.36 -2.36
N GLY A 141 -2.26 -2.44 -1.35
CA GLY A 141 -2.15 -1.43 -0.30
C GLY A 141 -3.16 -1.61 0.85
N GLU A 142 -3.84 -2.74 0.93
CA GLU A 142 -4.79 -3.02 2.00
C GLU A 142 -4.09 -3.63 3.21
N ILE A 143 -4.49 -3.21 4.41
CA ILE A 143 -3.95 -3.78 5.66
C ILE A 143 -4.55 -5.18 5.89
N LEU A 144 -3.68 -6.19 5.93
CA LEU A 144 -4.02 -7.59 6.14
C LEU A 144 -4.33 -7.89 7.61
N ASP A 145 -5.14 -8.91 7.87
CA ASP A 145 -5.41 -9.41 9.23
C ASP A 145 -4.11 -9.81 9.94
N SER A 146 -3.13 -10.33 9.19
CA SER A 146 -1.81 -10.74 9.66
C SER A 146 -0.90 -9.58 10.09
N ALA A 147 -1.31 -8.32 9.90
CA ALA A 147 -0.54 -7.15 10.32
C ALA A 147 -0.32 -7.11 11.84
N SER A 148 -1.28 -7.59 12.63
CA SER A 148 -1.09 -7.81 14.06
C SER A 148 -2.10 -8.80 14.62
N ASP A 149 -1.72 -9.55 15.65
CA ASP A 149 -2.62 -10.50 16.30
C ASP A 149 -3.86 -9.82 16.89
N LYS A 150 -3.70 -8.59 17.39
CA LYS A 150 -4.81 -7.77 17.89
C LYS A 150 -5.79 -7.39 16.78
N LEU A 151 -5.30 -6.98 15.61
CA LEU A 151 -6.17 -6.67 14.47
C LEU A 151 -6.90 -7.92 13.97
N ALA A 152 -6.20 -9.06 13.88
CA ALA A 152 -6.79 -10.33 13.51
C ALA A 152 -7.94 -10.71 14.47
N GLN A 153 -7.70 -10.58 15.78
CA GLN A 153 -8.71 -10.86 16.80
C GLN A 153 -9.92 -9.94 16.68
N ILE A 154 -9.72 -8.62 16.56
CA ILE A 154 -10.82 -7.65 16.40
C ILE A 154 -11.65 -7.95 15.15
N ARG A 155 -11.00 -8.22 14.01
CA ARG A 155 -11.70 -8.55 12.76
C ARG A 155 -12.43 -9.89 12.85
N HIS A 156 -11.90 -10.85 13.59
CA HIS A 156 -12.55 -12.13 13.85
C HIS A 156 -13.81 -11.96 14.71
N ASP A 157 -13.70 -11.23 15.83
CA ASP A 157 -14.83 -10.95 16.73
C ASP A 157 -15.93 -10.15 16.01
N MET A 158 -15.53 -9.20 15.16
CA MET A 158 -16.45 -8.44 14.31
C MET A 158 -17.22 -9.36 13.35
N ARG A 159 -16.55 -10.34 12.72
CA ARG A 159 -17.20 -11.33 11.85
C ARG A 159 -18.17 -12.21 12.63
N ILE A 160 -17.78 -12.73 13.79
CA ILE A 160 -18.65 -13.55 14.64
C ILE A 160 -19.90 -12.78 15.08
N SER A 161 -19.74 -11.54 15.55
CA SER A 161 -20.86 -10.70 15.97
C SER A 161 -21.81 -10.41 14.80
N HIS A 162 -21.24 -10.15 13.62
CA HIS A 162 -22.01 -9.93 12.40
C HIS A 162 -22.81 -11.17 11.98
N ASP A 163 -22.19 -12.35 11.98
CA ASP A 163 -22.86 -13.60 11.63
C ASP A 163 -23.98 -13.96 12.62
N ARG A 164 -23.75 -13.72 13.92
CA ARG A 164 -24.78 -13.88 14.96
C ARG A 164 -25.97 -12.94 14.75
N LEU A 165 -25.69 -11.68 14.42
CA LEU A 165 -26.70 -10.68 14.08
C LEU A 165 -27.55 -11.11 12.89
N LEU A 166 -26.90 -11.45 11.76
CA LEU A 166 -27.58 -11.90 10.55
C LEU A 166 -28.36 -13.18 10.76
N THR A 167 -27.81 -14.17 11.47
CA THR A 167 -28.51 -15.42 11.79
C THR A 167 -29.79 -15.16 12.59
N LYS A 168 -29.74 -14.24 13.56
CA LYS A 168 -30.90 -13.90 14.40
C LYS A 168 -31.98 -13.16 13.60
N LEU A 169 -31.58 -12.22 12.75
CA LEU A 169 -32.48 -11.53 11.82
C LEU A 169 -33.09 -12.51 10.80
N GLN A 170 -32.28 -13.41 10.24
CA GLN A 170 -32.72 -14.43 9.28
C GLN A 170 -33.76 -15.37 9.91
N ARG A 171 -33.54 -15.82 11.15
CA ARG A 171 -34.54 -16.61 11.88
C ARG A 171 -35.83 -15.84 12.09
N MET A 172 -35.76 -14.54 12.37
CA MET A 172 -36.94 -13.69 12.56
C MET A 172 -37.75 -13.53 11.28
N ILE A 173 -37.11 -13.31 10.13
CA ILE A 173 -37.82 -13.15 8.84
C ILE A 173 -38.33 -14.47 8.28
N SER A 174 -37.64 -15.58 8.56
CA SER A 174 -38.05 -16.93 8.15
C SER A 174 -39.09 -17.56 9.07
N ASP A 175 -39.34 -17.00 10.26
CA ASP A 175 -40.40 -17.45 11.14
C ASP A 175 -41.77 -17.14 10.53
N GLN A 176 -42.54 -18.20 10.29
CA GLN A 176 -43.87 -18.15 9.67
C GLN A 176 -44.86 -17.28 10.47
N ARG A 177 -44.61 -17.08 11.78
CA ARG A 177 -45.40 -16.18 12.64
C ARG A 177 -45.18 -14.70 12.33
N ASN A 178 -43.97 -14.34 11.88
CA ASN A 178 -43.61 -12.96 11.59
C ASN A 178 -43.89 -12.58 10.14
N SER A 179 -43.86 -13.55 9.21
CA SER A 179 -44.06 -13.35 7.77
C SER A 179 -45.27 -12.46 7.40
N PRO A 180 -46.47 -12.61 8.01
CA PRO A 180 -47.62 -11.76 7.70
C PRO A 180 -47.41 -10.26 8.03
N TYR A 181 -46.51 -9.95 8.96
CA TYR A 181 -46.25 -8.58 9.41
C TYR A 181 -45.18 -7.88 8.58
N LEU A 182 -44.35 -8.65 7.88
CA LEU A 182 -43.24 -8.12 7.09
C LEU A 182 -43.75 -7.60 5.74
N GLN A 183 -43.14 -6.51 5.28
CA GLN A 183 -43.36 -6.05 3.91
C GLN A 183 -42.66 -7.01 2.93
N GLU A 184 -41.38 -7.28 3.20
CA GLU A 184 -40.52 -8.19 2.46
C GLU A 184 -39.64 -8.98 3.43
N ALA A 185 -39.38 -10.26 3.13
CA ALA A 185 -38.51 -11.12 3.94
C ALA A 185 -37.03 -10.90 3.59
N LEU A 186 -36.54 -9.68 3.80
CA LEU A 186 -35.15 -9.31 3.57
C LEU A 186 -34.57 -8.54 4.74
N ILE A 187 -33.24 -8.61 4.86
CA ILE A 187 -32.46 -7.80 5.79
C ILE A 187 -31.92 -6.60 5.00
N THR A 188 -32.13 -5.39 5.50
CA THR A 188 -31.58 -4.16 4.89
C THR A 188 -30.79 -3.36 5.91
N GLN A 189 -30.13 -2.29 5.47
CA GLN A 189 -29.36 -1.39 6.33
C GLN A 189 -29.95 0.02 6.26
N ARG A 190 -30.08 0.66 7.44
CA ARG A 190 -30.49 2.06 7.62
C ARG A 190 -29.57 2.71 8.64
N ASP A 191 -28.97 3.85 8.28
CA ASP A 191 -28.02 4.59 9.12
C ASP A 191 -26.91 3.71 9.75
N GLY A 192 -26.42 2.76 8.95
CA GLY A 192 -25.40 1.81 9.38
C GLY A 192 -25.90 0.64 10.24
N ARG A 193 -27.18 0.56 10.58
CA ARG A 193 -27.80 -0.52 11.36
C ARG A 193 -28.57 -1.50 10.49
N TYR A 194 -28.48 -2.79 10.83
CA TYR A 194 -29.28 -3.82 10.16
C TYR A 194 -30.70 -3.84 10.70
N VAL A 195 -31.67 -3.78 9.80
CA VAL A 195 -33.11 -3.61 10.08
C VAL A 195 -33.95 -4.50 9.16
N ILE A 196 -35.21 -4.72 9.54
CA ILE A 196 -36.19 -5.49 8.78
C ILE A 196 -37.37 -4.58 8.40
N PRO A 197 -37.90 -4.66 7.17
CA PRO A 197 -39.06 -3.86 6.75
C PRO A 197 -40.38 -4.47 7.28
N LEU A 198 -41.03 -3.74 8.18
CA LEU A 198 -42.34 -4.05 8.77
C LEU A 198 -43.43 -3.25 8.08
N ARG A 199 -44.60 -3.83 7.81
CA ARG A 199 -45.75 -3.07 7.34
C ARG A 199 -46.24 -2.11 8.44
N SER A 200 -46.51 -0.86 8.09
CA SER A 200 -46.86 0.17 9.07
C SER A 200 -48.13 -0.16 9.88
N GLU A 201 -49.07 -0.88 9.26
CA GLU A 201 -50.32 -1.37 9.88
C GLU A 201 -50.09 -2.38 11.03
N PHE A 202 -48.94 -3.06 11.06
CA PHE A 202 -48.58 -4.02 12.12
C PHE A 202 -47.55 -3.45 13.12
N LYS A 203 -47.43 -2.12 13.20
CA LYS A 203 -46.58 -1.46 14.21
C LYS A 203 -46.90 -1.96 15.62
N GLY A 204 -45.87 -2.33 16.37
CA GLY A 204 -45.99 -2.81 17.76
C GLY A 204 -46.25 -4.31 17.91
N ARG A 205 -46.53 -5.05 16.82
CA ARG A 205 -46.61 -6.52 16.87
C ARG A 205 -45.25 -7.16 17.14
N ILE A 206 -44.20 -6.60 16.55
CA ILE A 206 -42.81 -6.93 16.85
C ILE A 206 -42.26 -5.82 17.74
N LYS A 207 -41.75 -6.20 18.92
CA LYS A 207 -41.03 -5.26 19.79
C LYS A 207 -39.72 -4.85 19.12
N ALA A 208 -39.68 -3.63 18.62
CA ALA A 208 -38.58 -3.11 17.82
C ALA A 208 -38.46 -1.59 17.95
N ILE A 209 -37.27 -1.08 17.63
CA ILE A 209 -36.98 0.35 17.51
C ILE A 209 -37.14 0.73 16.04
N VAL A 210 -37.89 1.80 15.75
CA VAL A 210 -38.04 2.31 14.38
C VAL A 210 -36.85 3.21 14.06
N HIS A 211 -36.15 2.93 12.96
CA HIS A 211 -35.03 3.76 12.49
C HIS A 211 -35.43 4.67 11.35
N ASP A 212 -36.27 4.18 10.44
CA ASP A 212 -36.63 4.90 9.22
C ASP A 212 -38.03 4.48 8.74
N GLN A 213 -38.61 5.26 7.82
CA GLN A 213 -39.92 5.01 7.22
C GLN A 213 -39.86 5.28 5.71
N SER A 214 -40.56 4.48 4.91
CA SER A 214 -40.68 4.72 3.46
C SER A 214 -41.38 6.06 3.16
N ALA A 215 -41.10 6.64 1.99
CA ALA A 215 -41.72 7.90 1.56
C ALA A 215 -43.26 7.84 1.50
N SER A 216 -43.83 6.67 1.22
CA SER A 216 -45.29 6.44 1.23
C SER A 216 -45.86 6.21 2.64
N GLY A 217 -45.00 6.06 3.66
CA GLY A 217 -45.38 5.72 5.02
C GLY A 217 -45.79 4.26 5.24
N ALA A 218 -45.89 3.45 4.18
CA ALA A 218 -46.39 2.08 4.23
C ALA A 218 -45.42 1.07 4.87
N THR A 219 -44.13 1.37 4.91
CA THR A 219 -43.10 0.46 5.44
C THR A 219 -42.28 1.16 6.51
N LEU A 220 -42.14 0.51 7.68
CA LEU A 220 -41.30 0.93 8.78
C LEU A 220 -40.04 0.05 8.81
N PHE A 221 -38.87 0.65 8.80
CA PHE A 221 -37.60 -0.07 8.95
C PHE A 221 -37.27 -0.17 10.43
N VAL A 222 -37.36 -1.39 10.96
CA VAL A 222 -37.30 -1.62 12.40
C VAL A 222 -36.14 -2.53 12.79
N GLU A 223 -35.52 -2.22 13.93
CA GLU A 223 -34.52 -3.04 14.60
C GLU A 223 -35.21 -3.79 15.77
N PRO A 224 -35.41 -5.11 15.66
CA PRO A 224 -35.99 -5.89 16.76
C PRO A 224 -35.15 -5.79 18.04
N ILE A 225 -35.80 -5.71 19.21
CA ILE A 225 -35.08 -5.56 20.50
C ILE A 225 -34.04 -6.68 20.70
N GLY A 226 -34.34 -7.89 20.25
CA GLY A 226 -33.45 -9.04 20.38
C GLY A 226 -32.12 -8.91 19.61
N VAL A 227 -31.98 -7.94 18.70
CA VAL A 227 -30.73 -7.73 17.93
C VAL A 227 -30.03 -6.41 18.27
N VAL A 228 -30.62 -5.56 19.12
CA VAL A 228 -30.09 -4.22 19.44
C VAL A 228 -28.67 -4.30 20.00
N GLU A 229 -28.42 -5.19 20.95
CA GLU A 229 -27.09 -5.38 21.54
C GLU A 229 -26.06 -5.85 20.50
N LEU A 230 -26.46 -6.76 19.59
CA LEU A 230 -25.58 -7.27 18.53
C LEU A 230 -25.26 -6.20 17.49
N ASN A 231 -26.22 -5.33 17.16
CA ASN A 231 -26.01 -4.18 16.28
C ASN A 231 -25.09 -3.14 16.95
N ASN A 232 -25.27 -2.88 18.25
CA ASN A 232 -24.41 -1.98 19.01
C ASN A 232 -22.96 -2.50 19.03
N GLN A 233 -22.74 -3.77 19.38
CA GLN A 233 -21.42 -4.39 19.38
C GLN A 233 -20.77 -4.35 17.98
N HIS A 234 -21.52 -4.68 16.93
CA HIS A 234 -21.00 -4.60 15.55
C HIS A 234 -20.62 -3.17 15.15
N ARG A 235 -21.37 -2.16 15.62
CA ARG A 235 -21.09 -0.76 15.33
C ARG A 235 -19.87 -0.25 16.09
N GLU A 236 -19.73 -0.60 17.37
CA GLU A 236 -18.58 -0.24 18.19
C GLU A 236 -17.27 -0.78 17.61
N MET A 237 -17.27 -2.02 17.10
CA MET A 237 -16.08 -2.61 16.48
C MET A 237 -15.69 -2.00 15.11
N LYS A 238 -16.55 -1.18 14.51
CA LYS A 238 -16.28 -0.47 13.24
C LYS A 238 -15.78 0.97 13.43
N LEU A 239 -15.87 1.51 14.64
CA LEU A 239 -15.38 2.84 15.02
C LEU A 239 -13.90 2.78 15.41
#